data_AF-A0A448Y074-F1
#
_entry.id   AF-A0A448Y074-F1
#
_cell.length_a   1.000
_cell.length_b   1.000
_cell.length_c   1.000
_cell.angle_alpha   90.00
_cell.angle_beta   90.00
_cell.angle_gamma   90.00
#
_symmetry.space_group_name_H-M   'P 1'
#
loop_
_entity.id
_entity.type
_entity.pdbx_description
1 polymer ?
#
loop_
_entity_poly.entity_id
_entity_poly.type
_entity_poly.pdbx_seq_one_letter_code
_entity_poly.pdbx_strand_id
1 'polypeptide(L)'
;MSKNLEPKRDLPHFDPYQRYFKRLKPHYSYPETNKTTCMLSLVNNSNTNHDIRPEHHGLYKLSLSPNADIAVASKPVFGASITFHADLLAHNSFIVKPDNLLGWVDMRGLAYFTICSGQHPLGVNNVNGNATTLPSQFISAENGMLRFTSALRIYLLAKKPRDIQEHGLCYFTPV
;
A
#
# COMPACT_ATOMS: atom_id res chain seq x y z
N MET A 1 -68.22 15.81 2.75
CA MET A 1 -66.92 16.38 3.15
C MET A 1 -66.88 16.30 4.67
N SER A 2 -65.97 15.62 5.37
CA SER A 2 -64.58 15.28 5.10
C SER A 2 -64.20 14.00 5.84
N LYS A 3 -63.33 13.18 5.22
CA LYS A 3 -62.71 12.01 5.87
C LYS A 3 -61.59 12.52 6.78
N ASN A 4 -61.57 12.10 8.05
CA ASN A 4 -60.42 12.30 8.93
C ASN A 4 -59.25 11.46 8.40
N LEU A 5 -58.18 12.13 7.97
CA LEU A 5 -56.90 11.53 7.63
C LEU A 5 -55.99 11.64 8.86
N GLU A 6 -55.77 10.52 9.54
CA GLU A 6 -54.70 10.38 10.51
C GLU A 6 -53.32 10.53 9.83
N PRO A 7 -52.33 11.20 10.45
CA PRO A 7 -51.01 11.28 9.87
C PRO A 7 -50.28 9.94 10.05
N LYS A 8 -49.87 9.33 8.93
CA LYS A 8 -48.92 8.21 8.95
C LYS A 8 -47.65 8.67 9.66
N ARG A 9 -47.37 8.06 10.82
CA ARG A 9 -46.06 8.18 11.47
C ARG A 9 -45.04 7.47 10.59
N ASP A 10 -44.16 8.24 9.97
CA ASP A 10 -42.99 7.71 9.29
C ASP A 10 -42.15 6.94 10.30
N LEU A 11 -42.12 5.61 10.15
CA LEU A 11 -41.16 4.77 10.84
C LEU A 11 -39.77 5.21 10.37
N PRO A 12 -38.81 5.47 11.28
CA PRO A 12 -37.45 5.76 10.87
C PRO A 12 -36.95 4.58 10.04
N HIS A 13 -36.50 4.86 8.82
CA HIS A 13 -35.85 3.87 7.96
C HIS A 13 -34.66 3.29 8.73
N PHE A 14 -34.85 2.07 9.22
CA PHE A 14 -33.87 1.37 10.04
C PHE A 14 -32.79 0.84 9.11
N ASP A 15 -31.72 1.62 8.93
CA ASP A 15 -30.51 1.16 8.26
C ASP A 15 -29.72 0.27 9.23
N PRO A 16 -29.66 -1.06 9.01
CA PRO A 16 -28.94 -1.98 9.87
C PRO A 16 -27.42 -1.73 9.86
N TYR A 17 -26.89 -1.00 8.87
CA TYR A 17 -25.46 -0.68 8.77
C TYR A 17 -25.05 0.45 9.71
N GLN A 18 -25.93 1.39 10.06
CA GLN A 18 -25.59 2.46 11.02
C GLN A 18 -25.30 1.94 12.43
N ARG A 19 -25.90 0.82 12.85
CA ARG A 19 -25.63 0.21 14.17
C ARG A 19 -24.27 -0.48 14.24
N TYR A 20 -23.77 -1.03 13.14
CA TYR A 20 -22.43 -1.61 13.09
C TYR A 20 -21.36 -0.52 13.29
N PHE A 21 -21.51 0.65 12.67
CA PHE A 21 -20.53 1.74 12.79
C PHE A 21 -20.59 2.52 14.12
N LYS A 22 -21.74 2.53 14.83
CA LYS A 22 -21.77 3.13 16.18
C LYS A 22 -21.07 2.27 17.24
N ARG A 23 -21.03 0.94 17.06
CA ARG A 23 -20.24 0.03 17.94
C ARG A 23 -18.79 -0.13 17.49
N LEU A 24 -18.49 0.15 16.23
CA LEU A 24 -17.15 0.15 15.66
C LEU A 24 -16.67 1.58 15.41
N LYS A 25 -16.78 2.46 16.40
CA LYS A 25 -15.77 3.52 16.53
C LYS A 25 -14.60 2.89 17.27
N PRO A 26 -13.51 2.47 16.60
CA PRO A 26 -12.26 2.44 17.31
C PRO A 26 -12.03 3.88 17.75
N HIS A 27 -11.95 4.11 19.06
CA HIS A 27 -11.13 5.20 19.54
C HIS A 27 -9.71 4.87 19.05
N TYR A 28 -9.39 5.28 17.83
CA TYR A 28 -8.01 5.48 17.42
C TYR A 28 -7.53 6.69 18.22
N SER A 29 -7.23 6.45 19.50
CA SER A 29 -6.25 7.26 20.19
C SER A 29 -4.95 7.02 19.45
N TYR A 30 -4.62 7.90 18.51
CA TYR A 30 -3.24 8.05 18.09
C TYR A 30 -2.44 8.27 19.37
N PRO A 31 -1.51 7.37 19.75
CA PRO A 31 -0.58 7.75 20.79
C PRO A 31 0.17 8.96 20.23
N GLU A 32 0.04 10.10 20.90
CA GLU A 32 0.98 11.23 20.82
C GLU A 32 2.34 10.72 21.30
N THR A 33 2.95 9.86 20.50
CA THR A 33 4.36 9.60 20.56
C THR A 33 4.95 10.56 19.53
N ASN A 34 5.82 11.43 20.01
CA ASN A 34 6.75 12.22 19.20
C ASN A 34 7.74 11.29 18.45
N LYS A 35 7.22 10.26 17.76
CA LYS A 35 7.89 9.66 16.63
C LYS A 35 7.53 10.56 15.47
N THR A 36 8.44 11.45 15.13
CA THR A 36 8.42 12.19 13.88
C THR A 36 8.13 11.17 12.79
N THR A 37 6.87 11.09 12.35
CA THR A 37 6.53 10.37 11.14
C THR A 37 7.35 11.09 10.11
N CYS A 38 8.42 10.44 9.62
CA CYS A 38 9.23 11.02 8.57
C CYS A 38 8.29 11.11 7.36
N MET A 39 7.59 12.25 7.24
CA MET A 39 6.95 12.68 6.00
C MET A 39 8.00 12.42 4.94
N LEU A 40 7.63 11.61 3.94
CA LEU A 40 8.50 11.10 2.89
C LEU A 40 9.63 12.08 2.58
N SER A 41 10.78 11.93 3.24
CA SER A 41 12.01 12.56 2.81
C SER A 41 12.54 11.66 1.71
N LEU A 42 11.81 11.66 0.59
CA LEU A 42 12.33 11.21 -0.69
C LEU A 42 13.61 12.01 -0.86
N VAL A 43 14.76 11.35 -0.71
CA VAL A 43 16.01 12.00 -1.04
C VAL A 43 15.92 12.24 -2.53
N ASN A 44 15.69 13.50 -2.89
CA ASN A 44 15.62 13.98 -4.27
C ASN A 44 17.04 13.95 -4.85
N ASN A 45 17.69 12.79 -4.79
CA ASN A 45 18.80 12.49 -5.67
C ASN A 45 18.12 12.26 -7.00
N SER A 46 18.03 13.33 -7.78
CA SER A 46 17.63 13.36 -9.19
C SER A 46 18.60 12.56 -10.05
N ASN A 47 18.93 11.35 -9.62
CA ASN A 47 19.45 10.32 -10.47
C ASN A 47 18.21 9.77 -11.19
N THR A 48 17.63 10.60 -12.06
CA THR A 48 16.91 10.16 -13.25
C THR A 48 17.91 9.45 -14.17
N ASN A 49 18.66 8.48 -13.64
CA ASN A 49 19.40 7.53 -14.43
C ASN A 49 18.33 6.62 -15.00
N HIS A 50 17.88 6.96 -16.20
CA HIS A 50 17.19 6.03 -17.09
C HIS A 50 18.08 4.83 -17.47
N ASP A 51 19.36 4.87 -17.07
CA ASP A 51 20.37 3.85 -17.34
C ASP A 51 20.82 3.14 -16.05
N ILE A 52 19.87 2.75 -15.20
CA ILE A 52 20.23 1.86 -14.07
C ILE A 52 20.24 0.44 -14.61
N ARG A 53 21.45 -0.02 -14.92
CA ARG A 53 21.74 -1.44 -15.10
C ARG A 53 21.39 -2.16 -13.81
N PRO A 54 20.54 -3.21 -13.85
CA PRO A 54 20.33 -4.07 -12.70
C PRO A 54 21.69 -4.51 -12.20
N GLU A 55 22.06 -4.15 -10.98
CA GLU A 55 23.11 -4.90 -10.30
C GLU A 55 22.60 -6.33 -10.28
N HIS A 56 23.36 -7.24 -10.90
CA HIS A 56 22.95 -8.59 -11.28
C HIS A 56 22.44 -9.45 -10.11
N HIS A 57 22.59 -8.95 -8.88
CA HIS A 57 22.17 -9.56 -7.64
C HIS A 57 21.24 -8.58 -6.91
N GLY A 58 19.92 -8.84 -6.89
CA GLY A 58 19.00 -8.18 -5.95
C GLY A 58 17.86 -7.34 -6.51
N LEU A 59 17.56 -7.41 -7.82
CA LEU A 59 16.36 -6.76 -8.35
C LEU A 59 15.11 -7.57 -7.99
N TYR A 60 14.28 -7.05 -7.10
CA TYR A 60 13.02 -7.63 -6.68
C TYR A 60 11.83 -6.90 -7.31
N LYS A 61 10.72 -7.60 -7.51
CA LYS A 61 9.45 -7.04 -7.95
C LYS A 61 8.44 -7.11 -6.82
N LEU A 62 7.86 -5.96 -6.44
CA LEU A 62 6.75 -5.90 -5.50
C LEU A 62 5.43 -5.89 -6.26
N SER A 63 4.65 -6.95 -6.11
CA SER A 63 3.34 -7.13 -6.74
C SER A 63 2.25 -7.20 -5.68
N LEU A 64 1.01 -6.93 -6.10
CA LEU A 64 -0.17 -6.96 -5.25
C LEU A 64 -1.11 -8.10 -5.65
N SER A 65 -1.90 -8.57 -4.69
CA SER A 65 -2.99 -9.50 -4.96
C SER A 65 -3.98 -8.88 -5.96
N PRO A 66 -4.46 -9.62 -6.96
CA PRO A 66 -5.43 -9.12 -7.94
C PRO A 66 -6.78 -8.76 -7.31
N ASN A 67 -7.06 -9.28 -6.12
CA ASN A 67 -8.32 -9.06 -5.41
C ASN A 67 -8.23 -7.91 -4.38
N ALA A 68 -7.10 -7.21 -4.29
CA ALA A 68 -6.95 -6.10 -3.37
C ALA A 68 -7.58 -4.83 -3.95
N ASP A 69 -8.47 -4.19 -3.21
CA ASP A 69 -9.01 -2.88 -3.57
C ASP A 69 -7.96 -1.80 -3.30
N ILE A 70 -7.44 -1.17 -4.36
CA ILE A 70 -6.37 -0.17 -4.27
C ILE A 70 -6.92 1.24 -4.42
N ALA A 71 -6.54 2.11 -3.49
CA ALA A 71 -6.75 3.56 -3.56
C ALA A 71 -5.42 4.32 -3.55
N VAL A 72 -5.45 5.56 -4.03
CA VAL A 72 -4.32 6.51 -3.92
C VAL A 72 -4.85 7.77 -3.25
N ALA A 73 -4.31 8.12 -2.09
CA ALA A 73 -4.73 9.29 -1.31
C ALA A 73 -3.65 9.70 -0.30
N SER A 74 -3.81 10.88 0.31
CA SER A 74 -2.97 11.34 1.43
C SER A 74 -3.43 10.85 2.80
N LYS A 75 -4.51 10.07 2.86
CA LYS A 75 -5.13 9.50 4.07
C LYS A 75 -5.71 8.12 3.74
N PRO A 76 -5.89 7.21 4.72
CA PRO A 76 -6.52 5.91 4.47
C PRO A 76 -7.95 6.06 3.93
N VAL A 77 -8.31 5.25 2.93
CA VAL A 77 -9.64 5.24 2.31
C VAL A 77 -10.45 4.06 2.84
N PHE A 78 -11.67 4.33 3.31
CA PHE A 78 -12.59 3.29 3.79
C PHE A 78 -13.01 2.36 2.64
N GLY A 79 -12.95 1.06 2.88
CA GLY A 79 -13.28 0.03 1.88
C GLY A 79 -12.13 -0.34 0.94
N ALA A 80 -10.98 0.34 0.99
CA ALA A 80 -9.79 -0.08 0.26
C ALA A 80 -8.98 -1.10 1.08
N SER A 81 -8.53 -2.17 0.43
CA SER A 81 -7.55 -3.11 0.99
C SER A 81 -6.22 -2.42 1.25
N ILE A 82 -5.80 -1.57 0.30
CA ILE A 82 -4.54 -0.84 0.33
C ILE A 82 -4.79 0.59 -0.15
N THR A 83 -4.30 1.58 0.59
CA THR A 83 -4.24 2.97 0.15
C THR A 83 -2.78 3.38 0.03
N PHE A 84 -2.27 3.60 -1.19
CA PHE A 84 -0.93 4.14 -1.38
C PHE A 84 -0.90 5.65 -1.11
N HIS A 85 0.16 6.10 -0.43
CA HIS A 85 0.38 7.53 -0.23
C HIS A 85 0.64 8.22 -1.58
N ALA A 86 -0.03 9.33 -1.87
CA ALA A 86 0.08 9.99 -3.18
C ALA A 86 1.53 10.37 -3.55
N ASP A 87 2.31 10.88 -2.59
CA ASP A 87 3.70 11.30 -2.81
C ASP A 87 4.64 10.15 -3.22
N LEU A 88 4.32 8.91 -2.85
CA LEU A 88 5.05 7.73 -3.31
C LEU A 88 5.03 7.64 -4.83
N LEU A 89 3.89 7.98 -5.44
CA LEU A 89 3.63 7.81 -6.87
C LEU A 89 4.02 9.05 -7.70
N ALA A 90 4.51 10.11 -7.05
CA ALA A 90 4.92 11.33 -7.73
C ALA A 90 6.13 11.10 -8.66
N HIS A 91 7.08 10.27 -8.24
CA HIS A 91 8.37 10.09 -8.93
C HIS A 91 8.48 8.71 -9.57
N ASN A 92 9.10 8.60 -10.74
CA ASN A 92 9.26 7.31 -11.44
C ASN A 92 10.35 6.43 -10.80
N SER A 93 11.37 7.05 -10.20
CA SER A 93 12.42 6.37 -9.45
C SER A 93 12.92 7.24 -8.32
N PHE A 94 13.31 6.62 -7.20
CA PHE A 94 13.76 7.32 -6.00
C PHE A 94 14.42 6.37 -5.01
N ILE A 95 15.10 6.93 -4.00
CA ILE A 95 15.59 6.18 -2.84
C ILE A 95 14.68 6.47 -1.66
N VAL A 96 14.19 5.41 -1.01
CA VAL A 96 13.46 5.49 0.26
C VAL A 96 14.39 5.19 1.42
N LYS A 97 14.09 5.81 2.56
CA LYS A 97 14.73 5.48 3.83
C LYS A 97 13.88 4.46 4.60
N PRO A 98 14.47 3.74 5.56
CA PRO A 98 13.70 2.94 6.52
C PRO A 98 12.61 3.79 7.17
N ASP A 99 11.49 3.16 7.50
CA ASP A 99 10.29 3.72 8.13
C ASP A 99 9.50 4.74 7.28
N ASN A 100 9.91 5.00 6.03
CA ASN A 100 9.15 5.85 5.12
C ASN A 100 7.76 5.25 4.86
N LEU A 101 6.73 6.09 4.95
CA LEU A 101 5.35 5.71 4.74
C LEU A 101 5.09 5.33 3.29
N LEU A 102 4.71 4.07 3.06
CA LEU A 102 4.24 3.57 1.77
C LEU A 102 2.73 3.83 1.59
N GLY A 103 1.99 3.72 2.69
CA GLY A 103 0.54 3.94 2.69
C GLY A 103 -0.15 3.28 3.89
N TRP A 104 -1.37 2.83 3.66
CA TRP A 104 -2.21 2.16 4.66
C TRP A 104 -2.75 0.85 4.11
N VAL A 105 -3.03 -0.07 5.03
CA VAL A 105 -3.54 -1.41 4.72
C VAL A 105 -4.64 -1.78 5.70
N ASP A 106 -5.59 -2.59 5.25
CA ASP A 106 -6.58 -3.19 6.13
C ASP A 106 -5.98 -4.29 7.04
N MET A 107 -6.86 -5.02 7.74
CA MET A 107 -6.48 -6.08 8.67
C MET A 107 -5.69 -7.26 8.08
N ARG A 108 -5.70 -7.45 6.75
CA ARG A 108 -4.90 -8.50 6.09
C ARG A 108 -3.45 -8.08 5.88
N GLY A 109 -3.14 -6.79 6.05
CA GLY A 109 -1.77 -6.29 6.13
C GLY A 109 -0.88 -6.73 4.96
N LEU A 110 0.23 -7.39 5.28
CA LEU A 110 1.20 -7.85 4.28
C LEU A 110 0.72 -9.00 3.38
N ALA A 111 -0.42 -9.63 3.69
CA ALA A 111 -0.93 -10.76 2.91
C ALA A 111 -1.32 -10.39 1.47
N TYR A 112 -1.48 -9.10 1.18
CA TYR A 112 -1.72 -8.62 -0.18
C TYR A 112 -0.47 -8.50 -1.04
N PHE A 113 0.72 -8.60 -0.46
CA PHE A 113 1.97 -8.33 -1.16
C PHE A 113 2.70 -9.62 -1.49
N THR A 114 3.27 -9.67 -2.68
CA THR A 114 4.17 -10.74 -3.11
C THR A 114 5.45 -10.12 -3.63
N ILE A 115 6.58 -10.75 -3.29
CA ILE A 115 7.88 -10.36 -3.80
C ILE A 115 8.41 -11.49 -4.65
N CYS A 116 8.65 -11.18 -5.92
CA CYS A 116 9.31 -12.09 -6.84
C CYS A 116 10.73 -11.57 -7.06
N SER A 117 11.73 -12.45 -6.98
CA SER A 117 13.05 -12.14 -7.53
C SER A 117 12.87 -11.87 -9.02
N GLY A 118 13.23 -10.68 -9.47
CA GLY A 118 13.20 -10.34 -10.88
C GLY A 118 14.14 -11.29 -11.61
N GLN A 119 13.61 -12.11 -12.52
CA GLN A 119 14.45 -13.03 -13.28
C GLN A 119 15.51 -12.25 -14.06
N HIS A 120 16.76 -12.69 -13.87
CA HIS A 120 17.90 -12.49 -14.74
C HIS A 120 17.47 -12.46 -16.22
N PRO A 121 17.92 -11.51 -17.06
CA PRO A 121 17.53 -11.43 -18.48
C PRO A 121 18.02 -12.58 -19.37
N LEU A 122 18.60 -13.64 -18.81
CA LEU A 122 19.18 -14.75 -19.57
C LEU A 122 18.66 -16.06 -18.97
N GLY A 123 17.84 -16.78 -19.73
CA GLY A 123 17.11 -17.98 -19.33
C GLY A 123 18.00 -19.09 -18.77
N VAL A 124 18.17 -19.09 -17.45
CA VAL A 124 18.65 -20.24 -16.69
C VAL A 124 17.53 -20.71 -15.80
N ASN A 125 16.75 -21.67 -16.32
CA ASN A 125 15.92 -22.56 -15.53
C ASN A 125 16.84 -23.44 -14.67
N ASN A 126 17.32 -22.94 -13.53
CA ASN A 126 17.80 -23.74 -12.41
C ASN A 126 18.33 -22.80 -11.31
N VAL A 127 17.44 -22.34 -10.45
CA VAL A 127 17.84 -22.01 -9.07
C VAL A 127 16.89 -22.77 -8.16
N ASN A 128 17.24 -24.03 -7.90
CA ASN A 128 16.82 -24.70 -6.69
C ASN A 128 17.49 -23.96 -5.52
N GLY A 129 16.76 -23.04 -4.92
CA GLY A 129 17.19 -22.24 -3.78
C GLY A 129 15.96 -21.66 -3.10
N ASN A 130 15.38 -22.43 -2.18
CA ASN A 130 14.16 -22.18 -1.41
C ASN A 130 14.28 -20.97 -0.45
N ALA A 131 14.70 -19.80 -0.92
CA ALA A 131 14.56 -18.56 -0.19
C ALA A 131 13.31 -17.85 -0.73
N THR A 132 12.14 -18.17 -0.16
CA THR A 132 10.94 -17.37 -0.40
C THR A 132 11.16 -16.00 0.21
N THR A 133 11.41 -15.00 -0.63
CA THR A 133 11.55 -13.61 -0.23
C THR A 133 10.21 -13.13 0.35
N LEU A 134 10.18 -12.88 1.66
CA LEU A 134 8.96 -12.46 2.35
C LEU A 134 8.80 -10.94 2.28
N PRO A 135 7.59 -10.41 2.05
CA PRO A 135 7.32 -8.98 2.14
C PRO A 135 7.83 -8.34 3.43
N SER A 136 7.71 -9.05 4.56
CA SER A 136 8.14 -8.58 5.88
C SER A 136 9.63 -8.26 5.99
N GLN A 137 10.47 -8.70 5.05
CA GLN A 137 11.89 -8.36 5.00
C GLN A 137 12.12 -6.90 4.58
N PHE A 138 11.19 -6.31 3.81
CA PHE A 138 11.35 -4.99 3.18
C PHE A 138 10.25 -4.01 3.55
N ILE A 139 9.08 -4.50 3.95
CA ILE A 139 7.93 -3.70 4.34
C ILE A 139 7.28 -4.22 5.61
N SER A 140 6.84 -3.31 6.48
CA SER A 140 6.10 -3.62 7.70
C SER A 140 4.68 -3.07 7.61
N ALA A 141 3.73 -3.79 8.21
CA ALA A 141 2.34 -3.36 8.36
C ALA A 141 2.00 -3.31 9.85
N GLU A 142 2.12 -2.13 10.45
CA GLU A 142 1.89 -1.92 11.88
C GLU A 142 0.82 -0.85 12.09
N ASN A 143 -0.19 -1.16 12.90
CA ASN A 143 -1.31 -0.26 13.21
C ASN A 143 -2.01 0.28 11.94
N GLY A 144 -2.15 -0.56 10.92
CA GLY A 144 -2.74 -0.20 9.62
C GLY A 144 -1.87 0.69 8.74
N MET A 145 -0.63 1.01 9.16
CA MET A 145 0.32 1.77 8.38
C MET A 145 1.34 0.84 7.73
N LEU A 146 1.59 1.06 6.45
CA LEU A 146 2.55 0.33 5.64
C LEU A 146 3.82 1.15 5.49
N ARG A 147 4.97 0.61 5.87
CA ARG A 147 6.27 1.30 5.83
C ARG A 147 7.35 0.43 5.21
N PHE A 148 8.40 1.05 4.68
CA PHE A 148 9.63 0.34 4.34
C PHE A 148 10.45 0.03 5.60
N THR A 149 11.16 -1.09 5.63
CA THR A 149 12.00 -1.50 6.79
C THR A 149 13.49 -1.26 6.56
N SER A 150 13.90 -1.01 5.31
CA SER A 150 15.29 -0.76 4.93
C SER A 150 15.39 0.35 3.88
N ALA A 151 16.61 0.85 3.63
CA ALA A 151 16.84 1.72 2.49
C ALA A 151 16.72 0.92 1.19
N LEU A 152 15.92 1.42 0.25
CA LEU A 152 15.67 0.76 -1.02
C LEU A 152 15.72 1.79 -2.15
N ARG A 153 16.25 1.38 -3.30
CA ARG A 153 16.10 2.10 -4.57
C ARG A 153 14.87 1.55 -5.28
N ILE A 154 13.90 2.40 -5.56
CA ILE A 154 12.59 2.07 -6.13
C ILE A 154 12.52 2.53 -7.59
N TYR A 155 11.88 1.71 -8.43
CA TYR A 155 11.49 2.00 -9.81
C TYR A 155 10.01 1.68 -9.97
N LEU A 156 9.15 2.69 -10.04
CA LEU A 156 7.72 2.46 -10.21
C LEU A 156 7.43 1.87 -11.58
N LEU A 157 6.59 0.83 -11.58
CA LEU A 157 6.05 0.22 -12.79
C LEU A 157 4.71 0.85 -13.17
N ALA A 158 3.93 1.23 -12.16
CA ALA A 158 2.59 1.74 -12.33
C ALA A 158 2.27 2.78 -11.26
N LYS A 159 1.39 3.72 -11.63
CA LYS A 159 0.90 4.79 -10.74
C LYS A 159 -0.62 4.77 -10.54
N LYS A 160 -1.36 4.07 -11.40
CA LYS A 160 -2.81 3.95 -11.30
C LYS A 160 -3.18 2.61 -10.66
N PRO A 161 -4.24 2.53 -9.84
CA PRO A 161 -4.67 1.29 -9.20
C PRO A 161 -4.75 0.08 -10.13
N ARG A 162 -5.42 0.21 -11.29
CA ARG A 162 -5.56 -0.88 -12.28
C ARG A 162 -4.20 -1.37 -12.79
N ASP A 163 -3.35 -0.44 -13.20
CA ASP A 163 -2.01 -0.76 -13.73
C ASP A 163 -1.13 -1.41 -12.66
N ILE A 164 -1.27 -1.01 -11.38
CA ILE A 164 -0.56 -1.61 -10.25
C ILE A 164 -1.00 -3.06 -10.01
N GLN A 165 -2.30 -3.36 -10.13
CA GLN A 165 -2.81 -4.74 -10.01
C GLN A 165 -2.28 -5.62 -11.15
N GLU A 166 -2.24 -5.10 -12.37
CA GLU A 166 -1.87 -5.86 -13.56
C GLU A 166 -0.36 -6.09 -13.66
N HIS A 167 0.44 -5.06 -13.38
CA HIS A 167 1.88 -5.07 -13.65
C HIS A 167 2.75 -5.12 -12.39
N GLY A 168 2.17 -4.92 -11.21
CA GLY A 168 2.89 -4.73 -9.96
C GLY A 168 3.19 -3.26 -9.67
N LEU A 169 3.61 -2.97 -8.43
CA LEU A 169 3.87 -1.59 -8.00
C LEU A 169 5.21 -1.09 -8.50
N CYS A 170 6.29 -1.85 -8.23
CA CYS A 170 7.64 -1.41 -8.51
C CYS A 170 8.63 -2.57 -8.63
N TYR A 171 9.76 -2.29 -9.29
CA TYR A 171 11.01 -2.98 -9.00
C TYR A 171 11.76 -2.25 -7.90
N PHE A 172 12.56 -2.97 -7.13
CA PHE A 172 13.44 -2.38 -6.14
C PHE A 172 14.70 -3.20 -5.90
N THR A 173 15.72 -2.55 -5.36
CA THR A 173 16.92 -3.19 -4.81
C THR A 173 17.27 -2.57 -3.46
N PRO A 174 17.76 -3.35 -2.48
CA PRO A 174 18.42 -2.81 -1.30
C PRO A 174 19.59 -1.89 -1.68
N VAL A 175 19.86 -0.89 -0.82
CA VAL A 175 20.97 0.06 -0.95
C VAL A 175 21.96 -0.14 0.19
#